data_AF-I9C724-F1
#
_entry.id   AF-I9C724-F1
#
_cell.length_a   1.000
_cell.length_b   1.000
_cell.length_c   1.000
_cell.angle_alpha   90.00
_cell.angle_beta   90.00
_cell.angle_gamma   90.00
#
_symmetry.space_group_name_H-M   'P 1'
#
loop_
_entity.id
_entity.type
_entity.pdbx_description
1 polymer ?
#
loop_
_entity_poly.entity_id
_entity_poly.type
_entity_poly.pdbx_seq_one_letter_code
_entity_poly.pdbx_strand_id
1 'polypeptide(L)'
;MTIQVDDTQTCRHFVTCSGVRLPLRLVEEIDGGQLGHRNTVIRSWPDDAGALIGSDKVVYGEIELSHRYAYRGDGTLAVAEIVMLDDDFARIYFDKAGVPVADSVDA
;
A
#
# COMPACT_ATOMS: atom_id res chain seq x y z
N MET A 1 10.55 -10.21 -8.99
CA MET A 1 10.37 -10.45 -7.55
C MET A 1 9.44 -9.36 -7.03
N THR A 2 8.23 -9.71 -6.65
CA THR A 2 7.15 -8.81 -6.18
C THR A 2 7.15 -8.81 -4.65
N ILE A 3 6.94 -7.66 -4.02
CA ILE A 3 6.87 -7.53 -2.57
C ILE A 3 5.63 -8.27 -2.07
N GLN A 4 5.83 -9.26 -1.20
CA GLN A 4 4.74 -10.03 -0.60
C GLN A 4 4.40 -9.46 0.78
N VAL A 5 3.11 -9.45 1.10
CA VAL A 5 2.60 -9.24 2.45
C VAL A 5 2.19 -10.62 2.96
N ASP A 6 2.61 -10.95 4.18
CA ASP A 6 2.33 -12.27 4.79
C ASP A 6 0.92 -12.27 5.41
N ASP A 7 0.20 -13.39 5.27
CA ASP A 7 -1.11 -13.61 5.88
C ASP A 7 -1.07 -13.62 7.41
N THR A 8 0.12 -13.78 8.02
CA THR A 8 0.28 -13.65 9.48
C THR A 8 0.28 -12.21 9.99
N GLN A 9 0.33 -11.20 9.10
CA GLN A 9 0.33 -9.80 9.52
C GLN A 9 -1.07 -9.34 9.96
N THR A 10 -1.10 -8.51 11.00
CA THR A 10 -2.36 -7.95 11.50
C THR A 10 -2.97 -7.02 10.45
N CYS A 11 -4.10 -7.42 9.90
CA CYS A 11 -4.86 -6.63 8.95
C CYS A 11 -5.72 -5.57 9.67
N ARG A 12 -5.59 -4.32 9.25
CA ARG A 12 -6.43 -3.20 9.71
C ARG A 12 -7.29 -2.65 8.57
N HIS A 13 -8.47 -2.12 8.89
CA HIS A 13 -9.44 -1.65 7.91
C HIS A 13 -9.68 -0.15 8.03
N PHE A 14 -9.80 0.52 6.89
CA PHE A 14 -9.98 1.97 6.80
C PHE A 14 -11.06 2.32 5.77
N VAL A 15 -11.70 3.48 5.95
CA VAL A 15 -12.70 3.98 4.99
C VAL A 15 -12.03 4.54 3.73
N THR A 16 -10.93 5.28 3.89
CA THR A 16 -10.30 5.99 2.78
C THR A 16 -8.80 6.22 3.00
N CYS A 17 -8.10 6.57 1.92
CA CYS A 17 -6.72 7.02 1.93
C CYS A 17 -6.67 8.49 1.48
N SER A 18 -5.72 9.24 2.01
CA SER A 18 -5.57 10.68 1.75
C SER A 18 -4.22 10.99 1.12
N GLY A 19 -4.23 11.97 0.22
CA GLY A 19 -3.04 12.47 -0.46
C GLY A 19 -2.62 11.63 -1.67
N VAL A 20 -1.55 12.09 -2.31
CA VAL A 20 -0.95 11.47 -3.51
C VAL A 20 0.49 11.00 -3.24
N ARG A 21 0.95 11.13 -2.00
CA ARG A 21 2.31 10.73 -1.59
C ARG A 21 2.31 9.27 -1.15
N LEU A 22 3.44 8.61 -1.36
CA LEU A 22 3.70 7.25 -0.92
C LEU A 22 4.64 7.27 0.30
N PRO A 23 4.47 6.35 1.27
CA PRO A 23 3.36 5.39 1.36
C PRO A 23 2.02 6.10 1.61
N LEU A 24 0.91 5.48 1.19
CA LEU A 24 -0.43 6.06 1.37
C LEU A 24 -0.72 6.35 2.84
N ARG A 25 -1.38 7.49 3.09
CA ARG A 25 -1.91 7.81 4.43
C ARG A 25 -3.35 7.33 4.54
N LEU A 26 -3.58 6.31 5.35
CA LEU A 26 -4.92 5.77 5.63
C LEU A 26 -5.60 6.55 6.75
N VAL A 27 -6.90 6.78 6.63
CA VAL A 27 -7.68 7.57 7.58
C VAL A 27 -9.03 6.92 7.86
N GLU A 28 -9.56 7.19 9.04
CA GLU A 28 -10.81 6.60 9.56
C GLU A 28 -10.71 5.07 9.66
N GLU A 29 -9.95 4.60 10.65
CA GLU A 29 -9.89 3.17 10.98
C GLU A 29 -11.28 2.68 11.43
N ILE A 30 -11.68 1.51 10.95
CA ILE A 30 -12.98 0.91 11.23
C ILE A 30 -12.84 -0.52 11.73
N ASP A 31 -13.77 -0.93 12.57
CA ASP A 31 -13.85 -2.30 13.08
C ASP A 31 -14.65 -3.24 12.14
N GLY A 32 -14.65 -4.53 12.47
CA GLY A 32 -15.34 -5.55 11.67
C GLY A 32 -16.85 -5.35 11.55
N GLY A 33 -17.50 -4.68 12.53
CA GLY A 33 -18.94 -4.44 12.51
C GLY A 33 -19.37 -3.42 11.46
N GLN A 34 -18.45 -2.53 11.05
CA GLN A 34 -18.71 -1.51 10.04
C GLN A 34 -18.42 -1.95 8.60
N LEU A 35 -17.80 -3.13 8.41
CA LEU A 35 -17.43 -3.64 7.09
C LEU A 35 -18.65 -4.00 6.24
N GLY A 36 -19.66 -4.65 6.83
CA GLY A 36 -20.78 -5.23 6.10
C GLY A 36 -21.71 -4.24 5.40
N HIS A 37 -21.61 -2.94 5.70
CA HIS A 37 -22.45 -1.90 5.11
C HIS A 37 -21.71 -1.02 4.09
N ARG A 38 -20.46 -1.36 3.77
CA ARG A 38 -19.63 -0.52 2.91
C ARG A 38 -19.35 -1.18 1.58
N ASN A 39 -19.49 -0.38 0.54
CA ASN A 39 -19.11 -0.77 -0.81
C ASN A 39 -17.59 -0.74 -0.98
N THR A 40 -16.89 0.12 -0.24
CA THR A 40 -15.44 0.26 -0.31
C THR A 40 -14.81 0.13 1.08
N VAL A 41 -13.75 -0.66 1.16
CA VAL A 41 -12.88 -0.76 2.34
C VAL A 41 -11.42 -0.77 1.90
N ILE A 42 -10.54 -0.16 2.67
CA ILE A 42 -9.09 -0.29 2.49
C ILE A 42 -8.56 -1.25 3.56
N ARG A 43 -8.00 -2.37 3.13
CA ARG A 43 -7.20 -3.28 3.98
C ARG A 43 -5.78 -2.77 4.04
N SER A 44 -5.12 -2.98 5.17
CA SER A 44 -3.75 -2.52 5.36
C SER A 44 -2.97 -3.41 6.32
N TRP A 45 -1.68 -3.46 6.06
CA TRP A 45 -0.73 -4.25 6.83
C TRP A 45 0.42 -3.35 7.23
N PRO A 46 0.48 -2.92 8.50
CA PRO A 46 1.67 -2.29 9.07
C PRO A 46 2.69 -3.35 9.49
N ASP A 47 3.97 -3.00 9.48
CA ASP A 47 5.02 -3.78 10.14
C ASP A 47 5.00 -3.59 11.67
N ASP A 48 5.93 -4.26 12.36
CA ASP A 48 6.05 -4.18 13.83
C ASP A 48 6.37 -2.77 14.34
N ALA A 49 6.95 -1.91 13.50
CA ALA A 49 7.23 -0.51 13.82
C ALA A 49 6.04 0.42 13.47
N GLY A 50 4.96 -0.12 12.90
CA GLY A 50 3.77 0.61 12.49
C GLY A 50 3.86 1.25 11.10
N ALA A 51 4.93 0.98 10.33
CA ALA A 51 5.06 1.49 8.97
C ALA A 51 4.21 0.68 8.00
N LEU A 52 3.50 1.35 7.08
CA LEU A 52 2.62 0.69 6.12
C LEU A 52 3.45 -0.10 5.10
N ILE A 53 3.35 -1.43 5.09
CA ILE A 53 4.05 -2.29 4.13
C ILE A 53 3.15 -2.80 3.00
N GLY A 54 1.83 -2.68 3.16
CA GLY A 54 0.90 -2.86 2.04
C GLY A 54 -0.51 -2.39 2.34
N SER A 55 -1.28 -2.19 1.27
CA SER A 55 -2.70 -1.90 1.35
C SER A 55 -3.45 -2.39 0.12
N ASP A 56 -4.69 -2.82 0.28
CA ASP A 56 -5.60 -3.12 -0.81
C ASP A 56 -6.88 -2.29 -0.68
N LYS A 57 -7.29 -1.63 -1.75
CA LYS A 57 -8.63 -1.05 -1.87
C LYS A 57 -9.56 -2.11 -2.43
N VAL A 58 -10.50 -2.53 -1.59
CA VAL A 58 -11.52 -3.51 -1.94
C VAL A 58 -12.82 -2.78 -2.21
N VAL A 59 -13.40 -2.97 -3.40
CA VAL A 59 -14.69 -2.40 -3.79
C VAL A 59 -15.61 -3.54 -4.19
N TYR A 60 -16.77 -3.65 -3.53
CA TYR A 60 -17.74 -4.73 -3.70
C TYR A 60 -17.15 -6.15 -3.59
N GLY A 61 -16.08 -6.30 -2.80
CA GLY A 61 -15.39 -7.58 -2.59
C GLY A 61 -14.18 -7.81 -3.51
N GLU A 62 -14.02 -7.00 -4.56
CA GLU A 62 -12.92 -7.12 -5.52
C GLU A 62 -11.77 -6.15 -5.19
N ILE A 63 -10.53 -6.56 -5.44
CA ILE A 63 -9.36 -5.70 -5.25
C ILE A 63 -9.22 -4.79 -6.46
N GLU A 64 -9.55 -3.52 -6.30
CA GLU A 64 -9.42 -2.49 -7.35
C GLU A 64 -7.99 -1.96 -7.46
N LEU A 65 -7.28 -1.90 -6.33
CA LEU A 65 -5.95 -1.30 -6.23
C LEU A 65 -5.16 -1.95 -5.10
N SER A 66 -3.92 -2.35 -5.38
CA SER A 66 -3.01 -2.98 -4.45
C SER A 66 -1.69 -2.21 -4.40
N HIS A 67 -1.22 -1.88 -3.21
CA HIS A 67 0.09 -1.28 -2.96
C HIS A 67 0.94 -2.19 -2.09
N ARG A 68 2.22 -2.31 -2.43
CA ARG A 68 3.23 -2.99 -1.61
C ARG A 68 4.47 -2.11 -1.49
N TYR A 69 5.02 -2.02 -0.29
CA TYR A 69 6.11 -1.11 0.04
C TYR A 69 7.29 -1.86 0.63
N ALA A 70 8.49 -1.48 0.20
CA ALA A 70 9.74 -1.94 0.80
C ALA A 70 10.53 -0.74 1.30
N TYR A 71 11.08 -0.87 2.50
CA TYR A 71 11.84 0.18 3.17
C TYR A 71 13.31 -0.22 3.27
N ARG A 72 14.18 0.79 3.36
CA ARG A 72 15.59 0.60 3.73
C ARG A 72 15.70 0.31 5.22
N GLY A 73 16.88 -0.14 5.65
CA GLY A 73 17.17 -0.38 7.07
C GLY A 73 17.06 0.86 7.97
N ASP A 74 17.02 2.07 7.40
CA ASP A 74 16.79 3.33 8.11
C ASP A 74 15.31 3.75 8.15
N GLY A 75 14.40 2.94 7.61
CA GLY A 75 12.96 3.23 7.54
C GLY A 75 12.55 4.13 6.36
N THR A 76 13.48 4.56 5.50
CA THR A 76 13.14 5.34 4.30
C THR A 76 12.53 4.44 3.23
N LEU A 77 11.43 4.88 2.61
CA LEU A 77 10.82 4.14 1.50
C LEU A 77 11.83 3.94 0.37
N ALA A 78 11.98 2.69 -0.08
CA ALA A 78 12.91 2.31 -1.15
C ALA A 78 12.17 2.02 -2.45
N VAL A 79 11.06 1.29 -2.37
CA VAL A 79 10.28 0.82 -3.51
C VAL A 79 8.80 0.82 -3.16
N ALA A 80 7.96 1.23 -4.12
CA ALA A 80 6.54 1.00 -4.11
C ALA A 80 6.14 0.21 -5.36
N GLU A 81 5.33 -0.82 -5.18
CA GLU A 81 4.69 -1.58 -6.24
C GLU A 81 3.18 -1.35 -6.19
N ILE A 82 2.60 -1.08 -7.35
CA ILE A 82 1.19 -0.71 -7.48
C ILE A 82 0.58 -1.54 -8.59
N VAL A 83 -0.53 -2.21 -8.28
CA VAL A 83 -1.35 -2.94 -9.24
C VAL A 83 -2.75 -2.38 -9.17
N MET A 84 -3.29 -1.99 -10.32
CA MET A 84 -4.70 -1.62 -10.48
C MET A 84 -5.39 -2.74 -11.24
N LEU A 85 -6.68 -3.00 -10.97
CA LEU A 85 -7.41 -4.13 -11.54
C LEU A 85 -7.38 -4.17 -13.08
N ASP A 86 -7.47 -3.00 -13.72
CA ASP A 86 -7.57 -2.83 -15.18
C ASP A 86 -6.36 -2.14 -15.83
N ASP A 87 -5.25 -1.95 -15.08
CA ASP A 87 -4.07 -1.23 -15.57
C ASP A 87 -2.79 -2.03 -15.31
N ASP A 88 -1.70 -1.59 -15.94
CA ASP A 88 -0.40 -2.24 -15.81
C ASP A 88 0.23 -2.05 -14.42
N PHE A 89 1.07 -3.01 -14.05
CA PHE A 89 1.91 -2.94 -12.87
C PHE A 89 2.85 -1.74 -12.94
N ALA A 90 2.82 -0.88 -11.92
CA ALA A 90 3.77 0.20 -11.74
C ALA A 90 4.73 -0.11 -10.59
N ARG A 91 6.03 0.06 -10.84
CA ARG A 91 7.05 0.06 -9.80
C ARG A 91 7.75 1.41 -9.76
N ILE A 92 7.88 1.96 -8.55
CA ILE A 92 8.49 3.26 -8.31
C ILE A 92 9.64 3.05 -7.33
N TYR A 93 10.84 3.48 -7.72
CA TYR A 93 11.99 3.53 -6.84
C TYR A 93 12.14 4.91 -6.23
N PHE A 94 12.72 4.96 -5.04
CA PHE A 94 12.96 6.19 -4.30
C PHE A 94 14.44 6.31 -3.99
N ASP A 95 14.99 7.52 -3.95
CA ASP A 95 16.36 7.76 -3.48
C ASP A 95 16.48 7.69 -1.95
N LYS A 96 17.67 7.98 -1.40
CA LYS A 96 17.92 8.00 0.05
C LYS A 96 17.17 9.11 0.80
N ALA A 97 16.63 10.11 0.10
CA ALA A 97 15.80 11.16 0.68
C ALA A 97 14.29 10.83 0.58
N GLY A 98 13.93 9.68 0.02
CA GLY A 98 12.54 9.28 -0.19
C GLY A 98 11.88 10.01 -1.36
N VAL A 99 12.67 10.51 -2.31
CA VAL A 99 12.16 11.17 -3.53
C VAL A 99 12.05 10.13 -4.64
N PRO A 100 10.92 10.06 -5.37
CA PRO A 100 10.79 9.17 -6.52
C PRO A 100 11.87 9.44 -7.55
N VAL A 101 12.53 8.40 -8.02
CA VAL A 101 13.45 8.46 -9.15
C VAL A 101 12.81 7.74 -10.33
N ALA A 102 13.00 8.28 -11.53
CA ALA A 102 12.66 7.55 -12.75
C ALA A 102 13.48 6.25 -12.75
N ASP A 103 12.88 5.15 -13.18
CA ASP A 103 13.64 3.97 -13.56
C ASP A 103 14.57 4.42 -14.70
N SER A 104 15.82 4.75 -14.40
CA SER A 104 16.80 5.05 -15.42
C SER A 104 17.08 3.73 -16.13
N VAL A 105 16.36 3.51 -17.23
CA VAL A 105 16.72 2.51 -18.23
C VAL A 105 17.95 3.05 -18.98
N ASP A 106 19.05 3.25 -18.28
CA ASP A 106 20.36 3.34 -18.92
C ASP A 106 20.89 1.90 -19.00
N ALA A 107 20.38 1.19 -20.02
CA ALA A 107 20.97 -0.03 -20.54
C ALA A 107 22.04 0.33 -21.58
#